data_AF-A0A1Q2HLT7-F1
#
_entry.id   AF-A0A1Q2HLT7-F1
#
_cell.length_a   1.000
_cell.length_b   1.000
_cell.length_c   1.000
_cell.angle_alpha   90.00
_cell.angle_beta   90.00
_cell.angle_gamma   90.00
#
_symmetry.space_group_name_H-M   'P 1'
#
loop_
_entity.id
_entity.type
_entity.pdbx_description
1 polymer ?
#
loop_
_entity_poly.entity_id
_entity_poly.type
_entity_poly.pdbx_seq_one_letter_code
_entity_poly.pdbx_strand_id
1 'polypeptide(L)'
;MTPAKHQYSILKQICQHIPAHLVSKLSRSFGIDKQSRTFSCWSHIVSMLHVQIAHSLSLNDVSDTLRNHSGALTPIRRATPPSRNGLSHANRVRDPLMAETLFLTSAVNFHKSLSIKDSIFCAGTTNPISEGFSAGEITFCKALYWC
;
A
#
# COMPACT_ATOMS: atom_id res chain seq x y z
N MET A 1 7.46 29.22 -10.56
CA MET A 1 6.65 27.99 -10.36
C MET A 1 5.48 28.36 -9.48
N THR A 2 4.24 28.35 -9.99
CA THR A 2 3.05 28.60 -9.15
C THR A 2 2.82 27.38 -8.26
N PRO A 3 2.75 27.54 -6.93
CA PRO A 3 2.52 26.41 -6.03
C PRO A 3 1.14 25.79 -6.30
N ALA A 4 1.03 24.48 -6.09
CA ALA A 4 -0.25 23.78 -6.24
C ALA A 4 -1.30 24.40 -5.29
N LYS A 5 -2.52 24.62 -5.79
CA LYS A 5 -3.62 25.24 -5.06
C LYS A 5 -4.01 24.51 -3.77
N HIS A 6 -3.67 23.21 -3.67
CA HIS A 6 -3.87 22.39 -2.49
C HIS A 6 -2.56 21.75 -2.03
N GLN A 7 -2.25 21.91 -0.74
CA GLN A 7 -1.15 21.23 -0.08
C GLN A 7 -1.59 19.78 0.20
N TYR A 8 -0.95 18.82 -0.47
CA TYR A 8 -1.19 17.40 -0.26
C TYR A 8 -0.01 16.77 0.45
N SER A 9 -0.30 15.85 1.38
CA SER A 9 0.75 15.05 2.01
C SER A 9 1.42 14.14 0.97
N ILE A 10 2.70 13.86 1.19
CA ILE A 10 3.48 12.90 0.39
C ILE A 10 2.77 11.54 0.36
N LEU A 11 2.21 11.11 1.50
CA LEU A 11 1.40 9.90 1.61
C LEU A 11 0.23 9.90 0.61
N LYS A 12 -0.50 11.02 0.48
CA LYS A 12 -1.60 11.13 -0.49
C LYS A 12 -1.09 11.05 -1.93
N GLN A 13 0.03 11.70 -2.24
CA GLN A 13 0.62 11.66 -3.59
C GLN A 13 0.98 10.22 -3.98
N ILE A 14 1.67 9.50 -3.10
CA ILE A 14 2.01 8.09 -3.31
C ILE A 14 0.75 7.23 -3.50
N CYS A 15 -0.25 7.39 -2.64
CA CYS A 15 -1.49 6.62 -2.73
C CYS A 15 -2.31 6.91 -4.01
N GLN A 16 -2.15 8.07 -4.64
CA GLN A 16 -2.82 8.40 -5.90
C GLN A 16 -2.26 7.61 -7.09
N HIS A 17 -0.99 7.20 -7.04
CA HIS A 17 -0.39 6.36 -8.07
C HIS A 17 -0.92 4.92 -8.03
N ILE A 18 -1.50 4.48 -6.92
CA ILE A 18 -2.08 3.14 -6.81
C ILE A 18 -3.51 3.18 -7.39
N PRO A 19 -3.77 2.49 -8.52
CA PRO A 19 -5.10 2.47 -9.12
C PRO A 19 -6.13 1.77 -8.21
N ALA A 20 -7.33 2.35 -8.12
CA ALA A 20 -8.34 1.94 -7.12
C ALA A 20 -8.84 0.50 -7.29
N HIS A 21 -8.98 0.04 -8.51
CA HIS A 21 -9.56 -1.27 -8.82
C HIS A 21 -8.62 -2.43 -8.42
N LEU A 22 -7.30 -2.21 -8.36
CA LEU A 22 -6.33 -3.27 -8.06
C LEU A 22 -6.48 -3.80 -6.65
N VAL A 23 -6.67 -2.91 -5.67
CA VAL A 23 -6.75 -3.29 -4.26
C VAL A 23 -7.97 -4.19 -4.02
N SER A 24 -9.12 -3.84 -4.61
CA SER A 24 -10.33 -4.67 -4.52
C SER A 24 -10.19 -6.00 -5.26
N LYS A 25 -9.53 -6.00 -6.43
CA LYS A 25 -9.27 -7.23 -7.19
C LYS A 25 -8.38 -8.20 -6.40
N LEU A 26 -7.24 -7.72 -5.90
CA LEU A 26 -6.31 -8.52 -5.12
C LEU A 26 -6.92 -8.99 -3.79
N SER A 27 -7.67 -8.12 -3.11
CA SER A 27 -8.35 -8.48 -1.86
C SER A 27 -9.30 -9.68 -2.04
N ARG A 28 -9.98 -9.77 -3.19
CA ARG A 28 -10.83 -10.92 -3.54
C ARG A 28 -10.01 -12.16 -3.90
N SER A 29 -8.95 -12.01 -4.70
CA SER A 29 -8.06 -13.12 -5.09
C SER A 29 -7.40 -13.80 -3.89
N PHE A 30 -6.94 -13.02 -2.90
CA PHE A 30 -6.30 -13.53 -1.68
C PHE A 30 -7.31 -13.82 -0.56
N GLY A 31 -8.61 -13.59 -0.77
CA GLY A 31 -9.66 -13.86 0.23
C GLY A 31 -9.64 -12.93 1.46
N ILE A 32 -8.87 -11.85 1.44
CA ILE A 32 -8.71 -10.90 2.56
C ILE A 32 -9.97 -10.05 2.75
N ASP A 33 -10.79 -9.91 1.71
CA ASP A 33 -12.09 -9.22 1.77
C ASP A 33 -12.99 -9.76 2.90
N LYS A 34 -12.98 -11.09 3.12
CA LYS A 34 -13.74 -11.76 4.19
C LYS A 34 -13.23 -11.43 5.61
N GLN A 35 -11.98 -10.98 5.72
CA GLN A 35 -11.33 -10.62 6.97
C GLN A 35 -11.47 -9.11 7.28
N SER A 36 -12.02 -8.34 6.35
CA SER A 36 -12.17 -6.89 6.43
C SER A 36 -13.54 -6.52 7.01
N ARG A 37 -13.71 -6.59 8.35
CA ARG A 37 -14.94 -6.18 9.05
C ARG A 37 -15.04 -4.66 9.23
N THR A 38 -14.24 -4.11 10.13
CA THR A 38 -14.22 -2.68 10.47
C THR A 38 -13.04 -1.94 9.85
N PHE A 39 -11.94 -2.65 9.64
CA PHE A 39 -10.71 -2.10 9.07
C PHE A 39 -10.54 -2.58 7.64
N SER A 40 -10.64 -1.68 6.66
CA SER A 40 -10.56 -2.07 5.26
C SER A 40 -9.16 -2.49 4.82
N CYS A 41 -9.06 -3.31 3.77
CA CYS A 41 -7.76 -3.65 3.15
C CYS A 41 -7.02 -2.39 2.70
N TRP A 42 -7.75 -1.43 2.10
CA TRP A 42 -7.18 -0.14 1.70
C TRP A 42 -6.61 0.64 2.89
N SER A 43 -7.37 0.74 3.98
CA SER A 43 -6.92 1.47 5.18
C SER A 43 -5.68 0.84 5.82
N HIS A 44 -5.55 -0.49 5.72
CA HIS A 44 -4.37 -1.21 6.16
C HIS A 44 -3.14 -0.91 5.32
N ILE A 45 -3.26 -0.95 3.99
CA ILE A 45 -2.16 -0.59 3.08
C ILE A 45 -1.72 0.86 3.31
N VAL A 46 -2.67 1.79 3.45
CA VAL A 46 -2.36 3.20 3.75
C VAL A 46 -1.62 3.34 5.09
N SER A 47 -2.03 2.58 6.11
CA SER A 47 -1.34 2.57 7.41
C SER A 47 0.08 2.03 7.29
N MET A 48 0.29 0.96 6.51
CA MET A 48 1.61 0.38 6.28
C MET A 48 2.53 1.31 5.49
N LEU A 49 2.01 1.99 4.47
CA LEU A 49 2.75 3.03 3.74
C LEU A 49 3.13 4.19 4.65
N HIS A 50 2.24 4.59 5.56
CA HIS A 50 2.56 5.61 6.56
C HIS A 50 3.72 5.18 7.46
N VAL A 51 3.74 3.93 7.93
CA VAL A 51 4.86 3.40 8.74
C VAL A 51 6.19 3.55 7.99
N GLN A 52 6.23 3.24 6.69
CA GLN A 52 7.44 3.37 5.88
C GLN A 52 7.93 4.81 5.75
N ILE A 53 7.01 5.75 5.53
CA ILE A 53 7.37 7.15 5.26
C ILE A 53 7.69 7.90 6.56
N ALA A 54 6.95 7.61 7.63
CA ALA A 54 7.11 8.26 8.93
C ALA A 54 8.19 7.59 9.81
N HIS A 55 8.68 6.41 9.42
CA HIS A 55 9.57 5.58 10.23
C HIS A 55 9.05 5.34 11.65
N SER A 56 7.73 5.11 11.78
CA SER A 56 7.10 4.89 13.09
C SER A 56 7.66 3.64 13.76
N LEU A 57 8.11 3.80 15.00
CA LEU A 57 8.75 2.75 15.79
C LEU A 57 7.75 1.87 16.57
N SER A 58 6.47 2.23 16.61
CA SER A 58 5.46 1.47 17.33
C SER A 58 4.07 1.54 16.70
N LEU A 59 3.27 0.49 16.90
CA LEU A 59 1.86 0.44 16.48
C LEU A 59 1.00 1.55 17.14
N ASN A 60 1.37 2.01 18.33
CA ASN A 60 0.68 3.09 19.03
C ASN A 60 0.91 4.42 18.31
N ASP A 61 2.17 4.72 18.00
CA ASP A 61 2.55 5.94 17.27
C ASP A 61 1.80 6.04 15.93
N VAL A 62 1.74 4.94 15.17
CA VAL A 62 0.98 4.87 13.92
C VAL A 62 -0.50 5.16 14.13
N SER A 63 -1.13 4.48 15.09
CA SER A 63 -2.56 4.64 15.38
C SER A 63 -2.89 6.06 15.83
N ASP A 64 -2.10 6.63 16.73
CA ASP A 64 -2.35 7.95 17.31
C ASP A 64 -2.05 9.07 16.29
N THR A 65 -0.96 8.95 15.53
CA THR A 65 -0.64 9.89 14.45
C THR A 65 -1.71 9.90 13.37
N LEU A 66 -2.19 8.73 12.93
CA LEU A 66 -3.25 8.63 11.91
C LEU A 66 -4.61 9.11 12.42
N ARG A 67 -4.91 8.93 13.72
CA ARG A 67 -6.13 9.45 14.34
C ARG A 67 -6.10 10.97 14.48
N ASN A 68 -4.98 11.51 14.96
CA ASN A 68 -4.78 12.95 15.08
C ASN A 68 -4.91 13.65 13.72
N HIS A 69 -4.37 13.03 12.66
CA HIS A 69 -4.43 13.54 11.29
C HIS A 69 -5.54 12.89 10.45
N SER A 70 -6.64 12.44 11.07
CA SER A 70 -7.74 11.77 10.36
C SER A 70 -8.34 12.60 9.22
N GLY A 71 -8.35 13.94 9.35
CA GLY A 71 -8.75 14.86 8.28
C GLY A 71 -7.91 14.71 7.00
N ALA A 72 -6.61 14.41 7.13
CA ALA A 72 -5.69 14.21 6.01
C ALA A 72 -5.90 12.87 5.29
N LEU A 73 -6.61 11.92 5.90
CA LEU A 73 -6.94 10.62 5.30
C LEU A 73 -8.22 10.65 4.45
N THR A 74 -9.11 11.61 4.69
CA THR A 74 -10.32 11.85 3.88
C THR A 74 -10.03 11.89 2.38
N PRO A 75 -9.04 12.68 1.88
CA PRO A 75 -8.72 12.71 0.46
C PRO A 75 -8.01 11.44 -0.06
N ILE A 76 -7.57 10.54 0.82
CA ILE A 76 -6.94 9.25 0.48
C ILE A 76 -8.04 8.18 0.38
N ARG A 77 -9.06 8.45 -0.46
CA ARG A 77 -10.23 7.57 -0.67
C ARG A 77 -10.92 7.19 0.65
N ARG A 78 -11.05 8.15 1.58
CA ARG A 78 -11.66 7.96 2.90
C ARG A 78 -11.05 6.79 3.69
N ALA A 79 -9.72 6.67 3.67
CA ALA A 79 -9.02 5.70 4.50
C ALA A 79 -9.37 5.92 5.98
N THR A 80 -9.69 4.84 6.68
CA THR A 80 -10.09 4.88 8.10
C THR A 80 -8.84 4.75 8.96
N PRO A 81 -8.63 5.61 9.96
CA PRO A 81 -7.50 5.46 10.85
C PRO A 81 -7.61 4.13 11.63
N PRO A 82 -6.51 3.38 11.78
CA PRO A 82 -6.53 2.12 12.52
C PRO A 82 -6.76 2.35 14.02
N SER A 83 -7.17 1.28 14.70
CA SER A 83 -6.88 1.12 16.13
C SER A 83 -5.64 0.26 16.30
N ARG A 84 -4.89 0.45 17.38
CA ARG A 84 -3.73 -0.39 17.72
C ARG A 84 -4.05 -1.90 17.59
N ASN A 85 -5.13 -2.34 18.22
CA ASN A 85 -5.53 -3.75 18.21
C ASN A 85 -6.01 -4.21 16.83
N GLY A 86 -6.72 -3.34 16.10
CA GLY A 86 -7.16 -3.62 14.73
C GLY A 86 -5.99 -3.77 13.77
N LEU A 87 -4.95 -2.93 13.91
CA LEU A 87 -3.74 -2.99 13.10
C LEU A 87 -2.91 -4.23 13.41
N SER A 88 -2.68 -4.52 14.70
CA SER A 88 -1.95 -5.72 15.12
C SER A 88 -2.65 -7.01 14.65
N HIS A 89 -3.98 -7.09 14.79
CA HIS A 89 -4.75 -8.22 14.29
C HIS A 89 -4.68 -8.32 12.75
N ALA A 90 -4.75 -7.20 12.03
CA ALA A 90 -4.64 -7.19 10.58
C ALA A 90 -3.25 -7.68 10.10
N ASN A 91 -2.17 -7.28 10.77
CA ASN A 91 -0.81 -7.75 10.44
C ASN A 91 -0.65 -9.26 10.67
N ARG A 92 -1.32 -9.81 11.70
CA ARG A 92 -1.24 -11.25 12.01
C ARG A 92 -2.05 -12.13 11.06
N VAL A 93 -3.23 -11.67 10.64
CA VAL A 93 -4.23 -12.52 9.96
C VAL A 93 -4.18 -12.39 8.44
N ARG A 94 -3.74 -11.24 7.92
CA ARG A 94 -3.73 -10.98 6.48
C ARG A 94 -2.44 -11.48 5.86
N ASP A 95 -2.57 -12.12 4.71
CA ASP A 95 -1.42 -12.64 3.96
C ASP A 95 -0.55 -11.48 3.43
N PRO A 96 0.75 -11.39 3.82
CA PRO A 96 1.66 -10.35 3.33
C PRO A 96 1.88 -10.40 1.82
N LEU A 97 1.66 -11.56 1.18
CA LEU A 97 1.79 -11.71 -0.28
C LEU A 97 0.85 -10.79 -1.06
N MET A 98 -0.29 -10.38 -0.48
CA MET A 98 -1.19 -9.42 -1.11
C MET A 98 -0.53 -8.04 -1.24
N ALA A 99 0.17 -7.58 -0.20
CA ALA A 99 0.84 -6.30 -0.19
C ALA A 99 2.03 -6.29 -1.17
N GLU A 100 2.82 -7.37 -1.18
CA GLU A 100 3.91 -7.59 -2.13
C GLU A 100 3.39 -7.55 -3.57
N THR A 101 2.35 -8.33 -3.87
CA THR A 101 1.74 -8.38 -5.21
C THR A 101 1.20 -7.02 -5.63
N LEU A 102 0.58 -6.27 -4.71
CA LEU A 102 0.08 -4.93 -4.99
C LEU A 102 1.22 -3.98 -5.35
N PHE A 103 2.32 -4.00 -4.60
CA PHE A 103 3.46 -3.13 -4.83
C PHE A 103 4.11 -3.41 -6.18
N LEU A 104 4.41 -4.69 -6.46
CA LEU A 104 4.99 -5.12 -7.73
C LEU A 104 4.09 -4.77 -8.92
N THR A 105 2.78 -5.03 -8.82
CA THR A 105 1.83 -4.68 -9.88
C THR A 105 1.74 -3.16 -10.10
N SER A 106 1.80 -2.37 -9.02
CA SER A 106 1.77 -0.91 -9.10
C SER A 106 3.05 -0.36 -9.73
N ALA A 107 4.22 -0.93 -9.41
CA ALA A 107 5.50 -0.57 -10.01
C ALA A 107 5.54 -0.90 -11.51
N VAL A 108 5.04 -2.07 -11.92
CA VAL A 108 4.91 -2.44 -13.34
C VAL A 108 3.98 -1.47 -14.09
N ASN A 109 2.86 -1.07 -13.48
CA ASN A 109 1.96 -0.09 -14.11
C ASN A 109 2.59 1.29 -14.24
N PHE A 110 3.42 1.67 -13.27
CA PHE A 110 4.21 2.90 -13.35
C PHE A 110 5.21 2.82 -14.50
N HIS A 111 5.94 1.72 -14.64
CA HIS A 111 6.85 1.49 -15.76
C HIS A 111 6.14 1.47 -17.11
N LYS A 112 4.97 0.83 -17.24
CA LYS A 112 4.18 0.87 -18.48
C LYS A 112 3.72 2.28 -18.84
N SER A 113 3.40 3.10 -17.83
CA SER A 113 3.05 4.51 -18.03
C SER A 113 4.24 5.35 -18.50
N LEU A 114 5.47 4.94 -18.15
CA LEU A 114 6.72 5.53 -18.67
C LEU A 114 7.09 4.97 -20.06
N SER A 115 6.87 3.67 -20.29
CA SER A 115 7.24 2.92 -21.50
C SER A 115 6.29 3.12 -22.70
N ILE A 116 5.21 3.90 -22.58
CA ILE A 116 4.53 4.46 -23.78
C ILE A 116 5.47 5.39 -24.57
N LYS A 117 6.62 5.79 -24.01
CA LYS A 117 7.71 6.47 -24.73
C LYS A 117 8.88 5.57 -25.11
N ASP A 118 8.98 4.36 -24.57
CA ASP A 118 10.05 3.41 -24.89
C ASP A 118 9.43 2.03 -25.12
N SER A 119 9.14 1.75 -26.39
CA SER A 119 8.89 0.39 -26.88
C SER A 119 10.00 -0.55 -26.38
N ILE A 120 9.64 -1.77 -25.97
CA ILE A 120 10.50 -2.88 -25.48
C ILE A 120 10.35 -3.14 -23.96
N PHE A 121 9.14 -3.55 -23.53
CA PHE A 121 9.00 -4.60 -22.50
C PHE A 121 7.62 -5.26 -22.63
N CYS A 122 7.37 -5.82 -23.81
CA CYS A 122 6.26 -6.75 -24.04
C CYS A 122 6.82 -8.16 -24.00
N ALA A 123 6.78 -8.82 -22.85
CA ALA A 123 6.81 -10.29 -22.77
C ALA A 123 6.06 -10.71 -21.51
N GLY A 124 5.03 -11.53 -21.70
CA GLY A 124 4.11 -11.94 -20.65
C GLY A 124 4.74 -12.81 -19.58
N THR A 125 4.13 -12.79 -18.39
CA THR A 125 4.30 -13.85 -17.39
C THR A 125 2.96 -14.10 -16.69
N THR A 126 2.42 -15.30 -16.91
CA THR A 126 1.39 -15.94 -16.08
C THR A 126 2.02 -16.78 -14.95
N ASN A 127 3.23 -16.43 -14.51
CA ASN A 127 3.99 -17.10 -13.45
C ASN A 127 4.41 -16.08 -12.37
N PRO A 128 4.62 -16.51 -11.11
CA PRO A 128 4.70 -15.60 -9.96
C PRO A 128 5.82 -14.57 -10.14
N ILE A 129 5.50 -13.34 -9.75
CA ILE A 129 6.26 -12.11 -10.00
C ILE A 129 7.48 -12.04 -9.03
N SER A 130 8.22 -13.14 -8.88
CA SER A 130 9.36 -13.25 -7.95
C SER A 130 10.73 -13.31 -8.64
N GLU A 131 10.79 -13.32 -9.97
CA GLU A 131 12.07 -13.50 -10.71
C GLU A 131 12.76 -12.19 -11.13
N GLY A 132 12.18 -11.03 -10.83
CA GLY A 132 12.71 -9.73 -11.30
C GLY A 132 13.15 -8.74 -10.21
N PHE A 133 13.00 -9.08 -8.93
CA PHE A 133 13.38 -8.22 -7.81
C PHE A 133 14.45 -8.90 -6.98
N SER A 134 15.47 -8.16 -6.56
CA SER A 134 16.55 -8.73 -5.72
C SER A 134 15.93 -9.28 -4.43
N ALA A 135 16.41 -10.43 -3.95
CA ALA A 135 15.95 -11.04 -2.71
C ALA A 135 15.94 -10.06 -1.51
N GLY A 136 16.73 -8.99 -1.56
CA GLY A 136 16.74 -7.89 -0.59
C GLY A 136 15.46 -7.03 -0.57
N GLU A 137 14.82 -6.78 -1.72
CA GLU A 137 13.60 -5.95 -1.80
C GLU A 137 12.36 -6.72 -1.30
N ILE A 138 12.35 -8.04 -1.54
CA ILE A 138 11.36 -8.97 -0.98
C ILE A 138 11.57 -9.12 0.55
N THR A 139 12.83 -9.11 1.01
CA THR A 139 13.16 -9.16 2.44
C THR A 139 12.79 -7.85 3.15
N PHE A 140 12.94 -6.69 2.52
CA PHE A 140 12.50 -5.40 3.07
C PHE A 140 10.98 -5.37 3.29
N CYS A 141 10.20 -5.85 2.32
CA CYS A 141 8.75 -5.98 2.48
C CYS A 141 8.37 -7.00 3.59
N LYS A 142 9.08 -8.13 3.70
CA LYS A 142 8.82 -9.12 4.76
C LYS A 142 9.26 -8.66 6.16
N ALA A 143 10.37 -7.93 6.27
CA ALA A 143 10.90 -7.43 7.54
C ALA A 143 10.06 -6.26 8.10
N LEU A 144 9.44 -5.46 7.24
CA LEU A 144 8.64 -4.30 7.66
C LEU A 144 7.15 -4.59 7.90
N TYR A 145 6.62 -5.68 7.37
CA TYR A 145 5.25 -6.13 7.68
C TYR A 145 5.15 -6.90 9.00
N TRP A 146 6.27 -7.21 9.66
CA TRP A 146 6.36 -8.07 10.86
C TRP A 146 7.12 -7.41 12.04
N CYS A 147 6.83 -6.13 12.29
CA CYS A 147 7.11 -5.48 13.57
C CYS A 147 5.81 -5.38 14.39
#